data_AF-A0A920PDK5-F1
#
_entry.id   AF-A0A920PDK5-F1
#
_cell.length_a   1.000
_cell.length_b   1.000
_cell.length_c   1.000
_cell.angle_alpha   90.00
_cell.angle_beta   90.00
_cell.angle_gamma   90.00
#
_symmetry.space_group_name_H-M   'P 1'
#
loop_
_entity.id
_entity.type
_entity.pdbx_description
1 polymer ?
#
loop_
_entity_poly.entity_id
_entity_poly.type
_entity_poly.pdbx_seq_one_letter_code
_entity_poly.pdbx_strand_id
1 'polypeptide(L)'
;MKTPGKFWGTFSSAGHVDAGETYDECAERELWEELRIKESLKSLAKIKACKETYQEHVQVYVCKTNSSITINRNEISEGKYFDWETLPNIIQSNPGNIYLIF
;
A
#
# COMPACT_ATOMS: atom_id res chain seq x y z
N MET A 1 13.07 6.30 0.35
CA MET A 1 13.52 6.00 -1.03
C MET A 1 12.59 4.96 -1.61
N LYS A 2 11.65 5.34 -2.48
CA LYS A 2 10.76 4.41 -3.17
C LYS A 2 11.62 3.51 -4.08
N THR A 3 11.53 2.19 -3.93
CA THR A 3 12.33 1.21 -4.68
C THR A 3 11.64 0.86 -5.99
N PRO A 4 12.16 1.28 -7.16
CA PRO A 4 11.50 1.03 -8.43
C PRO A 4 11.57 -0.45 -8.82
N GLY A 5 10.41 -1.02 -9.19
CA GLY A 5 10.31 -2.15 -10.11
C GLY A 5 10.86 -3.51 -9.66
N LYS A 6 11.00 -3.79 -8.35
CA LYS A 6 11.52 -5.10 -7.88
C LYS A 6 10.58 -5.90 -7.00
N PHE A 7 9.52 -5.29 -6.49
CA PHE A 7 8.57 -5.95 -5.61
C PHE A 7 7.21 -5.35 -5.89
N TRP A 8 6.23 -6.20 -6.16
CA TRP A 8 4.85 -5.80 -5.93
C TRP A 8 4.70 -5.49 -4.43
N GLY A 9 3.72 -4.69 -4.00
CA GLY A 9 3.42 -4.45 -2.58
C GLY A 9 2.13 -5.17 -2.18
N THR A 10 2.04 -5.79 -1.00
CA THR A 10 0.77 -6.37 -0.47
C THR A 10 -0.25 -5.28 -0.10
N PHE A 11 0.13 -4.02 -0.30
CA PHE A 11 -0.62 -2.82 0.01
C PHE A 11 -0.93 -2.11 -1.29
N SER A 12 -2.10 -1.47 -1.37
CA SER A 12 -2.52 -0.73 -2.56
C SER A 12 -1.64 0.50 -2.82
N SER A 13 -1.12 1.12 -1.75
CA SER A 13 -0.21 2.26 -1.79
C SER A 13 0.70 2.23 -0.57
N ALA A 14 1.95 2.71 -0.71
CA ALA A 14 2.90 2.78 0.39
C ALA A 14 3.95 3.88 0.17
N GLY A 15 4.27 4.62 1.23
CA GLY A 15 5.32 5.64 1.20
C GLY A 15 5.93 5.94 2.55
N HIS A 16 6.95 6.78 2.53
CA HIS A 16 7.66 7.22 3.73
C HIS A 16 7.07 8.52 4.24
N VAL A 17 6.89 8.62 5.56
CA VAL A 17 6.44 9.84 6.23
C VAL A 17 7.59 10.85 6.19
N ASP A 18 7.31 12.04 5.67
CA ASP A 18 8.30 13.12 5.60
C ASP A 18 8.49 13.82 6.95
N ALA A 19 9.60 14.53 7.10
CA ALA A 19 9.91 15.23 8.35
C ALA A 19 8.88 16.33 8.64
N GLY A 20 8.15 16.17 9.76
CA GLY A 20 7.08 17.09 10.15
C GLY A 20 5.69 16.70 9.63
N GLU A 21 5.60 15.62 8.85
CA GLU A 21 4.34 15.04 8.37
C GLU A 21 3.81 14.01 9.38
N THR A 22 2.49 13.91 9.51
CA THR A 22 1.84 12.84 10.27
C THR A 22 1.64 11.60 9.40
N TYR A 23 1.44 10.43 10.03
CA TYR A 23 1.15 9.20 9.28
C TYR A 23 -0.15 9.30 8.46
N ASP A 24 -1.15 10.04 8.97
CA ASP A 24 -2.43 10.22 8.29
C ASP A 24 -2.26 11.08 7.03
N GLU A 25 -1.55 12.21 7.14
CA GLU A 25 -1.23 13.08 5.99
C GLU A 25 -0.40 12.34 4.93
N CYS A 26 0.62 11.58 5.36
CA CYS A 26 1.41 10.76 4.46
C CYS A 26 0.54 9.74 3.71
N ALA A 27 -0.34 9.03 4.43
CA ALA A 27 -1.16 7.99 3.83
C ALA A 27 -2.17 8.56 2.81
N GLU A 28 -2.75 9.73 3.09
CA GLU A 28 -3.63 10.45 2.15
C GLU A 28 -2.86 10.96 0.92
N ARG A 29 -1.66 11.53 1.13
CA ARG A 29 -0.79 12.02 0.04
C ARG A 29 -0.39 10.89 -0.90
N GLU A 30 0.14 9.80 -0.35
CA GLU A 30 0.62 8.65 -1.13
C GLU A 30 -0.52 7.99 -1.91
N LEU A 31 -1.68 7.79 -1.26
CA LEU A 31 -2.88 7.25 -1.93
C LEU A 31 -3.33 8.13 -3.10
N TRP A 32 -3.22 9.46 -2.96
CA TRP A 32 -3.53 10.40 -4.03
C TRP A 32 -2.45 10.42 -5.13
N GLU A 33 -1.17 10.38 -4.77
CA GLU A 33 -0.05 10.41 -5.72
C GLU A 33 0.01 9.18 -6.61
N GLU A 34 -0.27 8.01 -6.04
CA GLU A 34 -0.16 6.72 -6.70
C GLU A 34 -1.45 6.30 -7.42
N LEU A 35 -2.61 6.51 -6.80
CA LEU A 35 -3.88 5.94 -7.24
C LEU A 35 -4.96 6.98 -7.57
N ARG A 36 -4.73 8.24 -7.23
CA ARG A 36 -5.69 9.35 -7.37
C ARG A 36 -7.00 9.11 -6.62
N ILE A 37 -6.92 8.47 -5.45
CA ILE A 37 -8.07 8.20 -4.57
C ILE A 37 -8.07 9.21 -3.42
N LYS A 38 -9.25 9.74 -3.07
CA LYS A 38 -9.46 10.61 -1.91
C LYS A 38 -10.55 10.02 -1.05
N GLU A 39 -10.17 9.31 0.00
CA GLU A 39 -11.09 8.59 0.88
C GLU A 39 -10.64 8.72 2.32
N SER A 40 -11.59 8.59 3.26
CA SER A 40 -11.25 8.56 4.68
C SER A 40 -10.53 7.25 5.00
N LEU A 41 -9.27 7.36 5.41
CA LEU A 41 -8.47 6.25 5.86
C LEU A 41 -8.76 5.93 7.33
N LYS A 42 -8.86 4.64 7.66
CA LYS A 42 -8.94 4.16 9.04
C LYS A 42 -7.65 3.44 9.41
N SER A 43 -7.02 3.88 10.50
CA SER A 43 -5.86 3.19 11.08
C SER A 43 -6.25 1.78 11.52
N LEU A 44 -5.52 0.78 11.02
CA LEU A 44 -5.77 -0.64 11.30
C LEU A 44 -4.73 -1.21 12.28
N ALA A 45 -3.45 -0.95 12.05
CA ALA A 45 -2.37 -1.52 12.85
C ALA A 45 -1.12 -0.65 12.82
N LYS A 46 -0.37 -0.65 13.92
CA LYS A 46 0.96 -0.02 14.01
C LYS A 46 1.99 -1.07 14.38
N ILE A 47 3.01 -1.22 13.55
CA ILE A 47 4.08 -2.19 13.69
C ILE A 47 5.35 -1.42 14.08
N LYS A 48 5.98 -1.84 15.18
CA LYS A 48 7.27 -1.29 15.60
C LYS A 48 8.36 -1.78 14.64
N ALA A 49 9.41 -0.98 14.49
CA ALA A 49 10.61 -1.37 13.77
C ALA A 49 11.13 -2.74 14.24
N CYS A 50 11.21 -3.67 13.30
CA CYS A 50 11.76 -4.99 13.50
C CYS A 50 12.50 -5.45 12.24
N LYS A 51 13.15 -6.62 12.31
CA LYS A 51 13.94 -7.12 11.17
C LYS A 51 13.06 -7.36 9.94
N GLU A 52 11.83 -7.80 10.16
CA GLU A 52 10.82 -8.11 9.14
C GLU A 52 10.32 -6.85 8.43
N THR A 53 10.32 -5.69 9.10
CA THR A 53 10.01 -4.39 8.49
C THR A 53 11.26 -3.63 8.03
N TYR A 54 12.40 -4.32 7.87
CA TYR A 54 13.67 -3.67 7.53
C TYR A 54 14.08 -2.54 8.51
N GLN A 55 13.70 -2.67 9.78
CA GLN A 55 13.89 -1.67 10.84
C GLN A 55 13.06 -0.39 10.67
N GLU A 56 11.95 -0.45 9.92
CA GLU A 56 11.03 0.68 9.73
C GLU A 56 9.79 0.57 10.63
N HIS A 57 9.34 1.72 11.14
CA HIS A 57 8.03 1.83 11.80
C HIS A 57 6.94 1.91 10.72
N VAL A 58 5.97 1.00 10.78
CA VAL A 58 4.92 0.89 9.75
C VAL A 58 3.56 1.15 10.38
N GLN A 59 2.76 1.99 9.73
CA GLN A 59 1.37 2.23 10.07
C GLN A 59 0.49 1.77 8.90
N VAL A 60 -0.44 0.87 9.19
CA VAL A 60 -1.33 0.28 8.19
C VAL A 60 -2.69 0.95 8.27
N TYR A 61 -3.25 1.28 7.11
CA TYR A 61 -4.55 1.91 6.94
C TYR A 61 -5.45 1.06 6.04
N VAL A 62 -6.76 1.23 6.20
CA VAL A 62 -7.78 0.63 5.34
C VAL A 62 -8.84 1.66 4.99
N CYS A 63 -9.33 1.61 3.75
CA CYS A 63 -10.52 2.32 3.32
C CYS A 63 -11.34 1.44 2.37
N LYS A 64 -12.58 1.86 2.10
CA LYS A 64 -13.43 1.25 1.08
C LYS A 64 -13.83 2.35 0.11
N THR A 65 -13.67 2.10 -1.17
CA THR A 65 -13.98 3.08 -2.21
C THR A 65 -14.68 2.44 -3.40
N ASN A 66 -15.54 3.21 -4.05
CA ASN A 66 -16.07 2.91 -5.38
C ASN A 66 -15.49 3.86 -6.43
N SER A 67 -14.48 4.65 -6.07
CA SER A 67 -13.84 5.62 -6.95
C SER A 67 -13.06 4.91 -8.05
N SER A 68 -13.04 5.51 -9.24
CA SER A 68 -12.21 5.03 -10.34
C SER A 68 -10.73 5.24 -10.02
N ILE A 69 -9.94 4.17 -10.14
CA ILE A 69 -8.51 4.21 -9.86
C ILE A 69 -7.75 4.74 -11.09
N THR A 70 -6.91 5.74 -10.88
CA THR A 70 -5.99 6.24 -11.92
C THR A 70 -4.56 6.06 -11.45
N ILE A 71 -3.91 5.03 -11.99
CA ILE A 71 -2.57 4.63 -11.60
C ILE A 71 -1.53 5.62 -12.14
N ASN A 72 -0.65 6.10 -11.27
CA ASN A 72 0.55 6.83 -11.64
C ASN A 72 1.63 5.87 -12.15
N ARG A 73 1.82 5.82 -13.47
CA ARG A 73 2.75 4.89 -14.13
C ARG A 73 4.23 5.14 -13.85
N ASN A 74 4.59 6.28 -13.26
CA ASN A 74 5.96 6.52 -12.84
C ASN A 74 6.33 5.70 -11.59
N GLU A 75 5.33 5.24 -10.84
CA GLU A 75 5.52 4.53 -9.57
C GLU A 75 4.97 3.10 -9.61
N ILE A 76 3.80 2.91 -10.23
CA ILE A 76 3.13 1.62 -10.33
C ILE A 76 3.12 1.15 -11.77
N SER A 77 3.73 -0.02 -12.02
CA SER A 77 3.75 -0.64 -13.34
C SER A 77 2.42 -1.28 -13.72
N GLU A 78 1.73 -1.89 -12.75
CA GLU A 78 0.48 -2.64 -12.94
C GLU A 78 -0.30 -2.81 -11.64
N GLY A 79 -1.58 -3.16 -11.74
CA GLY A 79 -2.46 -3.39 -10.60
C GLY A 79 -3.59 -4.36 -10.94
N LYS A 80 -4.10 -5.09 -9.94
CA LYS A 80 -5.14 -6.11 -10.12
C LYS A 80 -6.11 -6.13 -8.94
N TYR A 81 -7.39 -6.32 -9.22
CA TYR A 81 -8.39 -6.57 -8.18
C TYR A 81 -8.40 -8.03 -7.78
N PHE A 82 -8.59 -8.30 -6.49
CA PHE A 82 -8.67 -9.65 -5.95
C PHE A 82 -9.90 -9.80 -5.08
N ASP A 83 -10.60 -10.93 -5.24
CA ASP A 83 -11.68 -11.27 -4.33
C ASP A 83 -11.11 -11.61 -2.95
N TRP A 84 -11.72 -11.03 -1.91
CA TRP A 84 -11.32 -11.24 -0.52
C TRP A 84 -11.19 -12.73 -0.14
N GLU A 85 -12.08 -13.57 -0.67
CA GLU A 85 -12.07 -15.01 -0.41
C GLU A 85 -10.89 -15.75 -1.07
N THR A 86 -10.39 -15.22 -2.19
CA THR A 86 -9.30 -15.84 -2.95
C THR A 86 -7.92 -15.35 -2.51
N LEU A 87 -7.88 -14.17 -1.89
CA LEU A 87 -6.67 -13.48 -1.48
C LEU A 87 -5.72 -14.34 -0.60
N PRO A 88 -6.21 -15.06 0.44
CA PRO A 88 -5.31 -15.86 1.28
C PRO A 88 -4.63 -16.99 0.49
N ASN A 89 -5.37 -17.64 -0.41
CA ASN A 89 -4.85 -18.71 -1.25
C ASN A 89 -3.80 -18.18 -2.24
N ILE A 90 -4.02 -16.99 -2.79
CA ILE A 90 -3.11 -16.33 -3.73
C ILE A 90 -1.79 -15.97 -3.02
N ILE A 91 -1.87 -15.37 -1.82
CA ILE A 91 -0.69 -15.05 -1.00
C ILE A 91 0.08 -16.33 -0.64
N GLN A 92 -0.62 -17.39 -0.26
CA GLN A 92 0.01 -18.66 0.14
C GLN A 92 0.65 -19.41 -1.04
N SER A 93 0.02 -19.39 -2.22
CA SER A 93 0.51 -20.09 -3.41
C SER A 93 1.75 -19.44 -4.04
N ASN A 94 1.99 -18.16 -3.77
CA ASN A 94 3.07 -17.38 -4.36
C ASN A 94 3.71 -16.46 -3.30
N PRO A 95 4.40 -17.01 -2.29
CA PRO A 95 4.95 -16.24 -1.17
C PRO A 95 6.07 -15.26 -1.56
N GLY A 96 6.56 -15.30 -2.81
CA GLY A 96 7.56 -14.38 -3.37
C GLY A 96 7.04 -13.41 -4.43
N ASN A 97 5.83 -13.63 -4.96
CA ASN A 97 5.15 -12.64 -5.80
C ASN A 97 4.17 -11.90 -4.92
N ILE A 98 4.45 -10.64 -4.76
CA ILE A 98 3.60 -9.76 -3.99
C ILE A 98 2.46 -9.29 -4.92
N TYR A 99 1.31 -8.88 -4.40
CA TYR A 99 0.15 -8.53 -5.22
C TYR A 99 -0.39 -7.18 -4.79
N LEU A 100 -0.57 -6.26 -5.74
CA LEU A 100 -1.26 -5.01 -5.51
C LEU A 100 -2.73 -5.36 -5.30
N ILE A 101 -3.23 -5.16 -4.09
CA ILE A 101 -4.60 -5.56 -3.72
C ILE A 101 -5.46 -4.31 -3.75
N PHE A 102 -6.53 -4.36 -4.53
CA PHE A 102 -7.67 -3.45 -4.43
C PHE A 102 -8.89 -4.24 -3.97
#